data_AF-A0A7X6P078-F1
#
_entry.id   AF-A0A7X6P078-F1
#
_cell.length_a   1.000
_cell.length_b   1.000
_cell.length_c   1.000
_cell.angle_alpha   90.00
_cell.angle_beta   90.00
_cell.angle_gamma   90.00
#
_symmetry.space_group_name_H-M   'P 1'
#
loop_
_entity.id
_entity.type
_entity.pdbx_description
1 polymer ?
#
loop_
_entity_poly.entity_id
_entity_poly.type
_entity_poly.pdbx_seq_one_letter_code
_entity_poly.pdbx_strand_id
1 'polypeptide(L)'
;MTTPLTEITSSSAGRGATAARAMTTVSIAGRHAARALVGPVVHHGIRHHHEWGPSAAREVRRAFGALGPTYVKLAQLIASSPGLFPEVLSDELRSLLDCAPPVPPADIVHIVRRELGAAPDEVFARFDPAPLASASIAQVHAATLHDGTDVVVKVQRRGIRARLAADLAILSGAAQLLERTSARGRMANPVAVVEDFAATLAHELNFVLEAQAMERFSENLVAFGSNEGVRVPEVHWRYTTQRVLTMERIHGHSIDDTGTLSGSGFDLPEILKRGVRAWMEGALEHGFFHGDVHAGNLMVDTDGNLVFLDFGIVGQLDDRTKSIIRNGLPALLLDGDFAEVAKSIYDLGAVLNPIDLDQASADIAEIVGPILAQPLSQISYGQVLIDIVRVGTRYEVRLPRELVLVAKQMLYFERYAKLMAPDWNI
;
A
#
# COMPACT_ATOMS: atom_id res chain seq x y z
N MET A 1 -2.98 -7.49 -26.22
CA MET A 1 -2.56 -6.59 -25.11
C MET A 1 -1.32 -7.21 -24.48
N THR A 2 -0.23 -6.45 -24.37
CA THR A 2 0.97 -6.85 -23.61
C THR A 2 0.62 -6.91 -22.12
N THR A 3 0.99 -7.99 -21.43
CA THR A 3 0.78 -8.04 -19.97
C THR A 3 1.74 -7.07 -19.26
N PRO A 4 1.42 -6.53 -18.07
CA PRO A 4 2.31 -5.65 -17.30
C PRO A 4 3.69 -6.28 -17.05
N LEU A 5 3.70 -7.60 -16.85
CA LEU A 5 4.92 -8.40 -16.75
C LEU A 5 5.76 -8.33 -18.04
N THR A 6 5.12 -8.36 -19.21
CA THR A 6 5.77 -8.18 -20.51
C THR A 6 6.30 -6.76 -20.68
N GLU A 7 5.61 -5.73 -20.19
CA GLU A 7 6.09 -4.33 -20.27
C GLU A 7 7.34 -4.04 -19.42
N ILE A 8 7.44 -4.67 -18.25
CA ILE A 8 8.62 -4.54 -17.40
C ILE A 8 9.79 -5.39 -17.97
N THR A 9 9.50 -6.63 -18.40
CA THR A 9 10.52 -7.61 -18.81
C THR A 9 11.03 -7.43 -20.24
N SER A 10 10.23 -6.88 -21.17
CA SER A 10 10.61 -6.76 -22.59
C SER A 10 11.70 -5.74 -22.89
N SER A 11 11.95 -4.77 -21.99
CA SER A 11 12.81 -3.62 -22.31
C SER A 11 14.09 -3.47 -21.49
N SER A 12 14.34 -4.30 -20.47
CA SER A 12 15.28 -3.86 -19.42
C SER A 12 16.34 -4.83 -18.90
N ALA A 13 16.29 -6.14 -19.16
CA ALA A 13 17.33 -7.06 -18.68
C ALA A 13 17.93 -7.92 -19.80
N GLY A 14 19.24 -7.76 -20.06
CA GLY A 14 19.99 -8.71 -20.87
C GLY A 14 20.03 -10.07 -20.18
N ARG A 15 19.91 -11.17 -20.94
CA ARG A 15 19.87 -12.56 -20.41
C ARG A 15 20.97 -12.86 -19.37
N GLY A 16 22.16 -12.31 -19.56
CA GLY A 16 23.29 -12.45 -18.63
C GLY A 16 23.08 -11.76 -17.26
N ALA A 17 22.45 -10.58 -17.24
CA ALA A 17 22.15 -9.87 -15.99
C ALA A 17 21.09 -10.60 -15.17
N THR A 18 20.06 -11.17 -15.82
CA THR A 18 19.04 -11.99 -15.15
C THR A 18 19.64 -13.26 -14.56
N ALA A 19 20.57 -13.93 -15.26
CA ALA A 19 21.24 -15.13 -14.75
C ALA A 19 22.11 -14.83 -13.51
N ALA A 20 22.92 -13.76 -13.56
CA ALA A 20 23.70 -13.32 -12.41
C ALA A 20 22.82 -12.96 -11.21
N ARG A 21 21.69 -12.30 -11.48
CA ARG A 21 20.70 -11.97 -10.45
C ARG A 21 20.07 -13.22 -9.85
N ALA A 22 19.68 -14.19 -10.67
CA ALA A 22 19.11 -15.46 -10.21
C ALA A 22 20.08 -16.23 -9.30
N MET A 23 21.37 -16.30 -9.65
CA MET A 23 22.39 -16.91 -8.78
C MET A 23 22.49 -16.20 -7.44
N THR A 24 22.46 -14.85 -7.45
CA THR A 24 22.46 -14.05 -6.22
C THR A 24 21.23 -14.37 -5.38
N THR A 25 20.04 -14.38 -5.99
CA THR A 25 18.78 -14.69 -5.32
C THR A 25 18.80 -16.08 -4.68
N VAL A 26 19.19 -17.10 -5.44
CA VAL A 26 19.29 -18.48 -4.94
C VAL A 26 20.31 -18.59 -3.80
N SER A 27 21.45 -17.91 -3.91
CA SER A 27 22.49 -17.96 -2.86
C SER A 27 22.03 -17.33 -1.53
N ILE A 28 21.35 -16.19 -1.60
CA ILE A 28 20.83 -15.49 -0.41
C ILE A 28 19.67 -16.29 0.18
N ALA A 29 18.71 -16.72 -0.64
CA ALA A 29 17.61 -17.56 -0.20
C ALA A 29 18.09 -18.86 0.44
N GLY A 30 19.05 -19.56 -0.18
CA GLY A 30 19.63 -20.80 0.34
C GLY A 30 20.35 -20.60 1.67
N ARG A 31 21.12 -19.51 1.83
CA ARG A 31 21.81 -19.18 3.10
C ARG A 31 20.82 -18.95 4.25
N HIS A 32 19.75 -18.22 3.99
CA HIS A 32 18.73 -17.91 5.00
C HIS A 32 17.82 -19.11 5.29
N ALA A 33 17.51 -19.93 4.28
CA ALA A 33 16.80 -21.21 4.48
C ALA A 33 17.61 -22.18 5.36
N ALA A 34 18.92 -22.29 5.12
CA ALA A 34 19.80 -23.11 5.96
C ALA A 34 19.81 -22.62 7.43
N ARG A 35 19.85 -21.30 7.66
CA ARG A 35 19.79 -20.71 9.00
C ARG A 35 18.44 -20.93 9.69
N ALA A 36 17.34 -20.86 8.95
CA ALA A 36 16.01 -21.15 9.47
C ALA A 36 15.88 -22.61 9.93
N LEU A 37 16.52 -23.54 9.21
CA LEU A 37 16.54 -24.97 9.54
C LEU A 37 17.47 -25.34 10.72
N VAL A 38 18.54 -24.58 10.94
CA VAL A 38 19.46 -24.77 12.08
C VAL A 38 18.90 -24.17 13.39
N GLY A 39 17.88 -23.30 13.28
CA GLY A 39 17.28 -22.55 14.40
C GLY A 39 16.52 -23.32 15.48
N PRO A 40 16.06 -24.59 15.31
CA PRO A 40 15.39 -25.33 16.38
C PRO A 40 15.98 -26.72 16.66
N VAL A 41 17.30 -26.84 16.88
CA VAL A 41 17.92 -28.09 17.40
C VAL A 41 18.10 -28.08 18.93
N VAL A 42 17.75 -26.98 19.63
CA VAL A 42 17.84 -26.92 21.10
C VAL A 42 16.45 -26.68 21.69
N HIS A 43 15.87 -27.75 22.25
CA HIS A 43 14.61 -27.84 23.02
C HIS A 43 13.29 -27.65 22.27
N HIS A 44 12.62 -28.73 21.85
CA HIS A 44 11.60 -29.47 22.64
C HIS A 44 10.95 -30.58 21.77
N GLY A 45 10.40 -31.59 22.44
CA GLY A 45 9.86 -32.81 21.85
C GLY A 45 8.73 -32.65 20.83
N ILE A 46 8.63 -33.67 20.00
CA ILE A 46 7.67 -33.94 18.93
C ILE A 46 6.24 -33.64 19.37
N ARG A 47 5.59 -32.66 18.74
CA ARG A 47 4.13 -32.66 18.48
C ARG A 47 3.80 -31.74 17.30
N HIS A 48 2.99 -32.27 16.40
CA HIS A 48 2.56 -31.67 15.14
C HIS A 48 1.82 -30.35 15.36
N HIS A 49 2.34 -29.25 14.80
CA HIS A 49 1.64 -28.22 14.01
C HIS A 49 2.72 -27.44 13.25
N HIS A 50 2.63 -27.38 11.92
CA HIS A 50 3.61 -26.75 11.04
C HIS A 50 3.36 -25.23 10.98
N GLU A 51 3.44 -24.57 12.12
CA GLU A 51 3.38 -23.10 12.21
C GLU A 51 4.73 -22.53 11.80
N TRP A 52 4.72 -21.44 11.02
CA TRP A 52 5.94 -20.70 10.71
C TRP A 52 6.52 -20.15 12.02
N GLY A 53 7.62 -20.75 12.48
CA GLY A 53 8.27 -20.28 13.70
C GLY A 53 8.83 -18.86 13.52
N PRO A 54 8.89 -18.04 14.59
CA PRO A 54 9.47 -16.68 14.56
C PRO A 54 10.89 -16.63 13.99
N SER A 55 11.67 -17.72 14.13
CA SER A 55 13.00 -17.82 13.54
C SER A 55 12.98 -17.87 12.01
N ALA A 56 12.01 -18.55 11.41
CA ALA A 56 11.88 -18.62 9.95
C ALA A 56 11.44 -17.27 9.38
N ALA A 57 10.45 -16.62 10.00
CA ALA A 57 10.00 -15.28 9.60
C ALA A 57 11.15 -14.26 9.61
N ARG A 58 11.99 -14.26 10.66
CA ARG A 58 13.18 -13.39 10.75
C ARG A 58 14.17 -13.61 9.61
N GLU A 59 14.42 -14.86 9.23
CA GLU A 59 15.34 -15.16 8.14
C GLU A 59 14.75 -14.76 6.78
N VAL A 60 13.42 -14.87 6.59
CA VAL A 60 12.76 -14.32 5.39
C VAL A 60 12.91 -12.82 5.31
N ARG A 61 12.66 -12.10 6.41
CA ARG A 61 12.87 -10.64 6.46
C ARG A 61 14.30 -10.26 6.10
N ARG A 62 15.30 -10.92 6.70
CA ARG A 62 16.72 -10.67 6.40
C ARG A 62 17.05 -10.95 4.93
N ALA A 63 16.53 -12.04 4.38
CA ALA A 63 16.68 -12.35 2.96
C ALA A 63 16.07 -11.25 2.08
N PHE A 64 14.84 -10.80 2.39
CA PHE A 64 14.16 -9.77 1.61
C PHE A 64 14.91 -8.43 1.66
N GLY A 65 15.39 -8.02 2.83
CA GLY A 65 16.24 -6.83 2.97
C GLY A 65 17.54 -6.94 2.16
N ALA A 66 18.20 -8.10 2.18
CA ALA A 66 19.43 -8.33 1.42
C ALA A 66 19.19 -8.39 -0.11
N LEU A 67 18.03 -8.92 -0.53
CA LEU A 67 17.64 -8.97 -1.93
C LEU A 67 17.21 -7.59 -2.45
N GLY A 68 16.73 -6.70 -1.58
CA GLY A 68 16.52 -5.29 -1.87
C GLY A 68 15.12 -4.95 -2.42
N PRO A 69 14.97 -3.89 -3.23
CA PRO A 69 13.69 -3.20 -3.42
C PRO A 69 12.49 -4.07 -3.83
N THR A 70 12.66 -4.99 -4.78
CA THR A 70 11.56 -5.88 -5.21
C THR A 70 11.04 -6.75 -4.07
N TYR A 71 11.94 -7.27 -3.24
CA TYR A 71 11.55 -8.15 -2.12
C TYR A 71 11.06 -7.34 -0.93
N VAL A 72 11.52 -6.10 -0.76
CA VAL A 72 10.92 -5.15 0.19
C VAL A 72 9.48 -4.81 -0.20
N LYS A 73 9.22 -4.57 -1.50
CA LYS A 73 7.86 -4.36 -2.02
C LYS A 73 6.99 -5.63 -1.92
N LEU A 74 7.58 -6.81 -2.12
CA LEU A 74 6.89 -8.07 -1.87
C LEU A 74 6.58 -8.24 -0.36
N ALA A 75 7.48 -7.80 0.51
CA ALA A 75 7.24 -7.74 1.96
C ALA A 75 6.05 -6.83 2.28
N GLN A 76 5.96 -5.67 1.65
CA GLN A 76 4.82 -4.74 1.77
C GLN A 76 3.53 -5.43 1.39
N LEU A 77 3.49 -6.11 0.24
CA LEU A 77 2.31 -6.86 -0.21
C LEU A 77 1.91 -7.95 0.80
N ILE A 78 2.87 -8.73 1.31
CA ILE A 78 2.59 -9.78 2.30
C ILE A 78 2.05 -9.18 3.61
N ALA A 79 2.73 -8.15 4.12
CA ALA A 79 2.37 -7.47 5.35
C ALA A 79 1.01 -6.74 5.27
N SER A 80 0.59 -6.36 4.06
CA SER A 80 -0.68 -5.69 3.76
C SER A 80 -1.78 -6.62 3.23
N SER A 81 -1.57 -7.95 3.24
CA SER A 81 -2.55 -8.96 2.82
C SER A 81 -3.02 -9.85 3.99
N PRO A 82 -3.92 -9.34 4.86
CA PRO A 82 -4.42 -10.06 6.02
C PRO A 82 -5.07 -11.39 5.64
N GLY A 83 -4.78 -12.44 6.42
CA GLY A 83 -5.34 -13.79 6.25
C GLY A 83 -4.86 -14.58 5.02
N LEU A 84 -4.12 -13.95 4.10
CA LEU A 84 -3.46 -14.66 3.00
C LEU A 84 -2.12 -15.29 3.43
N PHE A 85 -1.47 -14.70 4.43
CA PHE A 85 -0.17 -15.14 4.95
C PHE A 85 -0.19 -15.31 6.47
N PRO A 86 0.68 -16.17 7.04
CA PRO A 86 0.78 -16.33 8.50
C PRO A 86 1.11 -15.01 9.19
N GLU A 87 0.39 -14.67 10.27
CA GLU A 87 0.56 -13.40 11.01
C GLU A 87 1.99 -13.17 11.47
N VAL A 88 2.66 -14.21 11.98
CA VAL A 88 4.07 -14.17 12.40
C VAL A 88 4.99 -13.69 11.27
N LEU A 89 4.70 -14.05 10.02
CA LEU A 89 5.45 -13.59 8.86
C LEU A 89 5.10 -12.14 8.51
N SER A 90 3.81 -11.82 8.47
CA SER A 90 3.32 -10.47 8.15
C SER A 90 3.86 -9.42 9.12
N ASP A 91 3.83 -9.71 10.44
CA ASP A 91 4.33 -8.81 11.47
C ASP A 91 5.83 -8.61 11.41
N GLU A 92 6.60 -9.68 11.19
CA GLU A 92 8.04 -9.56 11.04
C GLU A 92 8.37 -8.69 9.81
N LEU A 93 7.67 -8.90 8.68
CA LEU A 93 7.90 -8.14 7.45
C LEU A 93 7.47 -6.67 7.54
N ARG A 94 6.56 -6.29 8.45
CA ARG A 94 6.24 -4.87 8.73
C ARG A 94 7.46 -4.07 9.18
N SER A 95 8.40 -4.69 9.88
CA SER A 95 9.65 -4.03 10.31
C SER A 95 10.66 -3.79 9.18
N LEU A 96 10.38 -4.30 7.97
CA LEU A 96 11.20 -4.07 6.78
C LEU A 96 10.77 -2.81 6.02
N LEU A 97 9.68 -2.16 6.44
CA LEU A 97 9.01 -1.12 5.65
C LEU A 97 9.61 0.29 5.83
N ASP A 98 10.73 0.41 6.53
CA ASP A 98 11.40 1.68 6.81
C ASP A 98 12.27 2.20 5.66
N CYS A 99 12.59 3.49 5.72
CA CYS A 99 13.38 4.26 4.75
C CYS A 99 14.60 3.48 4.23
N ALA A 100 14.70 3.40 2.90
CA ALA A 100 15.83 2.75 2.25
C ALA A 100 17.05 3.67 2.28
N PRO A 101 18.28 3.13 2.37
CA PRO A 101 19.49 3.95 2.39
C PRO A 101 19.60 4.80 1.11
N PRO A 102 20.15 6.02 1.21
CA PRO A 102 20.21 6.90 0.08
C PRO A 102 21.19 6.42 -1.00
N VAL A 103 20.95 6.79 -2.26
CA VAL A 103 21.89 6.52 -3.36
C VAL A 103 22.86 7.68 -3.56
N PRO A 104 24.03 7.47 -4.20
CA PRO A 104 24.97 8.54 -4.46
C PRO A 104 24.34 9.67 -5.31
N PRO A 105 24.64 10.96 -5.03
CA PRO A 105 24.11 12.09 -5.79
C PRO A 105 24.36 11.99 -7.31
N ALA A 106 25.47 11.38 -7.72
CA ALA A 106 25.80 11.18 -9.13
C ALA A 106 24.75 10.35 -9.89
N ASP A 107 24.09 9.39 -9.22
CA ASP A 107 23.02 8.60 -9.84
C ASP A 107 21.76 9.43 -10.04
N ILE A 108 21.44 10.33 -9.11
CA ILE A 108 20.30 11.27 -9.20
C ILE A 108 20.53 12.26 -10.34
N VAL A 109 21.71 12.89 -10.38
CA VAL A 109 22.11 13.80 -11.46
C VAL A 109 22.02 13.12 -12.83
N HIS A 110 22.44 11.86 -12.93
CA HIS A 110 22.35 11.10 -14.17
C HIS A 110 20.90 10.92 -14.65
N ILE A 111 19.97 10.58 -13.75
CA ILE A 111 18.56 10.40 -14.10
C ILE A 111 17.94 11.73 -14.50
N VAL A 112 18.12 12.79 -13.69
CA VAL A 112 17.59 14.13 -13.99
C VAL A 112 18.09 14.62 -15.34
N ARG A 113 19.39 14.51 -15.64
CA ARG A 113 19.94 14.92 -16.94
C ARG A 113 19.35 14.15 -18.10
N ARG A 114 19.13 12.84 -17.94
CA ARG A 114 18.55 12.02 -19.01
C ARG A 114 17.09 12.35 -19.28
N GLU A 115 16.31 12.59 -18.23
CA GLU A 115 14.86 12.76 -18.34
C GLU A 115 14.47 14.22 -18.63
N LEU A 116 15.18 15.20 -18.05
CA LEU A 116 14.89 16.64 -18.19
C LEU A 116 15.85 17.37 -19.15
N GLY A 117 16.84 16.67 -19.70
CA GLY A 117 17.74 17.18 -20.75
C GLY A 117 18.94 18.00 -20.26
N ALA A 118 18.99 18.38 -18.99
CA ALA A 118 20.07 19.20 -18.40
C ALA A 118 20.37 18.79 -16.95
N ALA A 119 21.51 19.23 -16.39
CA ALA A 119 21.86 18.93 -15.00
C ALA A 119 20.85 19.57 -14.02
N PRO A 120 20.69 19.03 -12.79
CA PRO A 120 19.77 19.61 -11.81
C PRO A 120 19.97 21.12 -11.58
N ASP A 121 21.22 21.58 -11.49
CA ASP A 121 21.56 22.98 -11.27
C ASP A 121 21.27 23.91 -12.48
N GLU A 122 20.97 23.34 -13.65
CA GLU A 122 20.54 24.08 -14.84
C GLU A 122 19.01 24.09 -14.94
N VAL A 123 18.36 22.98 -14.58
CA VAL A 123 16.90 22.83 -14.60
C VAL A 123 16.23 23.61 -13.47
N PHE A 124 16.84 23.61 -12.29
CA PHE A 124 16.34 24.23 -11.06
C PHE A 124 17.25 25.38 -10.64
N ALA A 125 16.69 26.45 -10.05
CA ALA A 125 17.49 27.53 -9.47
C ALA A 125 18.30 27.06 -8.27
N ARG A 126 17.77 26.07 -7.53
CA ARG A 126 18.47 25.38 -6.45
C ARG A 126 18.04 23.92 -6.45
N PHE A 127 18.98 23.00 -6.25
CA PHE A 127 18.70 21.59 -6.05
C PHE A 127 19.51 21.08 -4.86
N ASP A 128 18.87 20.45 -3.88
CA ASP A 128 19.56 19.87 -2.73
C ASP A 128 20.03 18.44 -3.05
N PRO A 129 21.36 18.19 -3.09
CA PRO A 129 21.87 16.84 -3.32
C PRO A 129 21.55 15.88 -2.15
N ALA A 130 21.27 16.40 -0.94
CA ALA A 130 20.80 15.58 0.16
C ALA A 130 19.30 15.27 -0.01
N PRO A 131 18.90 14.00 0.04
CA PRO A 131 17.49 13.64 -0.09
C PRO A 131 16.72 14.01 1.18
N LEU A 132 15.51 14.56 1.01
CA LEU A 132 14.52 14.73 2.07
C LEU A 132 14.01 13.37 2.55
N ALA A 133 13.77 12.46 1.61
CA ALA A 133 13.28 11.12 1.87
C ALA A 133 13.86 10.12 0.86
N SER A 134 13.95 8.87 1.28
CA SER A 134 14.53 7.80 0.46
C SER A 134 13.68 6.54 0.56
N ALA A 135 12.94 6.25 -0.50
CA ALA A 135 12.07 5.10 -0.63
C ALA A 135 12.76 3.97 -1.40
N SER A 136 12.07 2.83 -1.50
CA SER A 136 12.62 1.61 -2.11
C SER A 136 12.96 1.77 -3.60
N ILE A 137 12.15 2.51 -4.36
CA ILE A 137 12.35 2.69 -5.82
C ILE A 137 12.82 4.10 -6.21
N ALA A 138 12.77 5.07 -5.29
CA ALA A 138 13.02 6.48 -5.59
C ALA A 138 13.55 7.26 -4.39
N GLN A 139 14.05 8.46 -4.65
CA GLN A 139 14.46 9.44 -3.64
C GLN A 139 13.80 10.77 -3.89
N VAL A 140 13.50 11.52 -2.83
CA VAL A 140 12.87 12.84 -2.90
C VAL A 140 13.89 13.88 -2.51
N HIS A 141 14.06 14.90 -3.34
CA HIS A 141 15.01 16.01 -3.14
C HIS A 141 14.28 17.34 -3.07
N ALA A 142 14.77 18.26 -2.23
CA ALA A 142 14.29 19.63 -2.25
C ALA A 142 14.87 20.38 -3.46
N ALA A 143 14.07 21.22 -4.09
CA ALA A 143 14.54 22.11 -5.14
C ALA A 143 13.72 23.40 -5.20
N THR A 144 14.20 24.38 -5.96
CA THR A 144 13.50 25.64 -6.22
C THR A 144 13.51 25.90 -7.72
N LEU A 145 12.35 26.19 -8.29
CA LEU A 145 12.21 26.57 -9.69
C LEU A 145 12.82 27.97 -9.94
N HIS A 146 13.08 28.30 -11.21
CA HIS A 146 13.63 29.61 -11.60
C HIS A 146 12.69 30.79 -11.35
N ASP A 147 11.39 30.54 -11.17
CA ASP A 147 10.41 31.55 -10.75
C ASP A 147 10.32 31.72 -9.22
N GLY A 148 11.11 30.97 -8.45
CA GLY A 148 11.13 31.00 -6.99
C GLY A 148 10.22 29.99 -6.30
N THR A 149 9.43 29.21 -7.04
CA THR A 149 8.53 28.20 -6.46
C THR A 149 9.33 27.08 -5.78
N ASP A 150 8.98 26.75 -4.54
CA ASP A 150 9.60 25.65 -3.78
C ASP A 150 8.95 24.31 -4.15
N VAL A 151 9.77 23.34 -4.52
CA VAL A 151 9.31 22.04 -5.07
C VAL A 151 10.08 20.88 -4.46
N VAL A 152 9.48 19.70 -4.53
CA VAL A 152 10.16 18.44 -4.30
C VAL A 152 10.27 17.66 -5.60
N VAL A 153 11.42 17.01 -5.79
CA VAL A 153 11.75 16.24 -7.00
C VAL A 153 11.96 14.79 -6.58
N LYS A 154 10.97 13.95 -6.86
CA LYS A 154 11.00 12.49 -6.66
C LYS A 154 11.66 11.86 -7.89
N VAL A 155 12.85 11.27 -7.71
CA VAL A 155 13.69 10.71 -8.77
C VAL A 155 13.83 9.20 -8.57
N GLN A 156 13.54 8.41 -9.62
CA GLN A 156 13.73 6.96 -9.56
C GLN A 156 15.21 6.58 -9.42
N ARG A 157 15.46 5.53 -8.65
CA ARG A 157 16.81 4.95 -8.50
C ARG A 157 17.31 4.44 -9.84
N ARG A 158 18.58 4.68 -10.14
CA ARG A 158 19.22 4.23 -11.38
C ARG A 158 19.16 2.71 -11.50
N GLY A 159 18.76 2.22 -12.67
CA GLY A 159 18.69 0.79 -12.98
C GLY A 159 17.57 0.01 -12.28
N ILE A 160 16.67 0.69 -11.55
CA ILE A 160 15.61 0.03 -10.77
C ILE A 160 14.70 -0.82 -11.66
N ARG A 161 14.28 -0.31 -12.83
CA ARG A 161 13.43 -1.05 -13.79
C ARG A 161 14.05 -2.38 -14.23
N ALA A 162 15.33 -2.38 -14.59
CA ALA A 162 16.06 -3.58 -15.01
C ALA A 162 16.17 -4.61 -13.88
N ARG A 163 16.42 -4.14 -12.65
CA ARG A 163 16.47 -4.98 -11.46
C ARG A 163 15.12 -5.62 -11.16
N LEU A 164 14.05 -4.82 -11.16
CA LEU A 164 12.68 -5.30 -10.93
C LEU A 164 12.26 -6.30 -12.01
N ALA A 165 12.60 -6.07 -13.27
CA ALA A 165 12.34 -7.02 -14.36
C ALA A 165 13.02 -8.38 -14.15
N ALA A 166 14.29 -8.38 -13.74
CA ALA A 166 15.01 -9.61 -13.46
C ALA A 166 14.40 -10.35 -12.26
N ASP A 167 14.08 -9.63 -11.18
CA ASP A 167 13.48 -10.20 -9.98
C ASP A 167 12.08 -10.77 -10.25
N LEU A 168 11.25 -10.07 -11.03
CA LEU A 168 9.93 -10.57 -11.46
C LEU A 168 10.05 -11.82 -12.33
N ALA A 169 10.99 -11.88 -13.27
CA ALA A 169 11.21 -13.08 -14.07
C ALA A 169 11.58 -14.30 -13.20
N ILE A 170 12.38 -14.09 -12.15
CA ILE A 170 12.73 -15.13 -11.18
C ILE A 170 11.49 -15.58 -10.38
N LEU A 171 10.70 -14.62 -9.87
CA LEU A 171 9.47 -14.89 -9.12
C LEU A 171 8.44 -15.64 -9.96
N SER A 172 8.25 -15.25 -11.22
CA SER A 172 7.34 -15.95 -12.15
C SER A 172 7.78 -17.38 -12.41
N GLY A 173 9.08 -17.61 -12.64
CA GLY A 173 9.62 -18.97 -12.80
C GLY A 173 9.41 -19.83 -11.56
N ALA A 174 9.59 -19.27 -10.36
CA ALA A 174 9.34 -19.94 -9.10
C ALA A 174 7.84 -20.25 -8.90
N ALA A 175 6.95 -19.31 -9.20
CA ALA A 175 5.51 -19.48 -9.10
C ALA A 175 5.00 -20.60 -10.03
N GLN A 176 5.44 -20.62 -11.28
CA GLN A 176 5.10 -21.68 -12.24
C GLN A 176 5.60 -23.06 -11.80
N LEU A 177 6.78 -23.13 -11.19
CA LEU A 177 7.30 -24.38 -10.65
C LEU A 177 6.43 -24.87 -9.48
N LEU A 178 6.10 -23.99 -8.54
CA LEU A 178 5.27 -24.31 -7.36
C LEU A 178 3.89 -24.83 -7.76
N GLU A 179 3.26 -24.20 -8.76
CA GLU A 179 1.96 -24.61 -9.28
C GLU A 179 2.01 -26.02 -9.90
N ARG A 180 3.10 -26.35 -10.61
CA ARG A 180 3.30 -27.68 -11.20
C ARG A 180 3.58 -28.76 -10.16
N THR A 181 4.35 -28.45 -9.12
CA THR A 181 4.87 -29.45 -8.18
C THR A 181 4.02 -29.68 -6.93
N SER A 182 3.06 -28.80 -6.61
CA SER A 182 2.29 -28.88 -5.37
C SER A 182 0.77 -28.77 -5.60
N ALA A 183 0.02 -29.77 -5.13
CA ALA A 183 -1.45 -29.73 -5.15
C ALA A 183 -2.02 -28.56 -4.30
N ARG A 184 -1.37 -28.24 -3.17
CA ARG A 184 -1.69 -27.04 -2.36
C ARG A 184 -1.24 -25.75 -3.07
N GLY A 185 -0.16 -25.80 -3.84
CA GLY A 185 0.32 -24.67 -4.65
C GLY A 185 -0.68 -24.25 -5.73
N ARG A 186 -1.41 -25.19 -6.34
CA ARG A 186 -2.48 -24.87 -7.30
C ARG A 186 -3.66 -24.11 -6.69
N MET A 187 -4.02 -24.41 -5.43
CA MET A 187 -5.12 -23.71 -4.75
C MET A 187 -4.77 -22.25 -4.41
N ALA A 188 -3.50 -21.95 -4.16
CA ALA A 188 -3.04 -20.61 -3.79
C ALA A 188 -2.77 -19.67 -4.99
N ASN A 189 -2.92 -20.16 -6.23
CA ASN A 189 -2.67 -19.43 -7.48
C ASN A 189 -1.46 -18.47 -7.43
N PRO A 190 -0.24 -18.99 -7.18
CA PRO A 190 0.96 -18.16 -7.00
C PRO A 190 1.32 -17.36 -8.26
N VAL A 191 0.89 -17.83 -9.44
CA VAL A 191 1.11 -17.11 -10.70
C VAL A 191 0.30 -15.82 -10.73
N ALA A 192 -0.99 -15.86 -10.39
CA ALA A 192 -1.82 -14.66 -10.31
C ALA A 192 -1.26 -13.65 -9.30
N VAL A 193 -0.80 -14.11 -8.13
CA VAL A 193 -0.18 -13.23 -7.12
C VAL A 193 1.06 -12.51 -7.68
N VAL A 194 1.91 -13.21 -8.43
CA VAL A 194 3.09 -12.58 -9.07
C VAL A 194 2.70 -11.64 -10.20
N GLU A 195 1.65 -11.95 -10.96
CA GLU A 195 1.13 -11.09 -12.02
C GLU A 195 0.55 -9.78 -11.45
N ASP A 196 -0.26 -9.86 -10.39
CA ASP A 196 -0.79 -8.70 -9.67
C ASP A 196 0.32 -7.86 -9.04
N PHE A 197 1.31 -8.52 -8.45
CA PHE A 197 2.49 -7.86 -7.91
C PHE A 197 3.29 -7.13 -9.00
N ALA A 198 3.48 -7.77 -10.16
CA ALA A 198 4.14 -7.16 -11.32
C ALA A 198 3.38 -5.96 -11.85
N ALA A 199 2.04 -6.04 -11.93
CA ALA A 199 1.19 -4.93 -12.35
C ALA A 199 1.31 -3.74 -11.39
N THR A 200 1.31 -4.01 -10.08
CA THR A 200 1.49 -2.98 -9.05
C THR A 200 2.86 -2.29 -9.20
N LEU A 201 3.94 -3.07 -9.34
CA LEU A 201 5.28 -2.51 -9.57
C LEU A 201 5.40 -1.73 -10.89
N ALA A 202 4.67 -2.12 -11.94
CA ALA A 202 4.66 -1.40 -13.22
C ALA A 202 4.10 0.01 -13.04
N HIS A 203 3.00 0.13 -12.30
CA HIS A 203 2.40 1.42 -11.99
C HIS A 203 3.33 2.30 -11.16
N GLU A 204 3.96 1.76 -10.11
CA GLU A 204 4.92 2.53 -9.30
C GLU A 204 6.17 2.99 -10.08
N LEU A 205 6.54 2.29 -11.16
CA LEU A 205 7.64 2.68 -12.03
C LEU A 205 7.28 3.75 -13.07
N ASN A 206 6.03 4.23 -13.10
CA ASN A 206 5.62 5.29 -13.99
C ASN A 206 5.03 6.46 -13.21
N PHE A 207 5.87 7.45 -12.92
CA PHE A 207 5.49 8.64 -12.18
C PHE A 207 4.47 9.56 -12.87
N VAL A 208 4.24 9.39 -14.18
CA VAL A 208 3.13 10.07 -14.85
C VAL A 208 1.79 9.56 -14.33
N LEU A 209 1.67 8.27 -14.00
CA LEU A 209 0.43 7.71 -13.45
C LEU A 209 0.17 8.23 -12.04
N GLU A 210 1.21 8.34 -11.23
CA GLU A 210 1.12 8.94 -9.88
C GLU A 210 0.69 10.41 -9.96
N ALA A 211 1.29 11.20 -10.86
CA ALA A 211 0.90 12.58 -11.10
C ALA A 211 -0.56 12.74 -11.58
N GLN A 212 -1.02 11.88 -12.50
CA GLN A 212 -2.42 11.88 -12.95
C GLN A 212 -3.37 11.51 -11.80
N ALA A 213 -2.98 10.57 -10.94
CA ALA A 213 -3.75 10.20 -9.76
C ALA A 213 -3.87 11.36 -8.76
N MET A 214 -2.80 12.13 -8.56
CA MET A 214 -2.80 13.34 -7.73
C MET A 214 -3.80 14.38 -8.26
N GLU A 215 -3.74 14.71 -9.56
CA GLU A 215 -4.66 15.67 -10.17
C GLU A 215 -6.11 15.21 -10.10
N ARG A 216 -6.38 13.94 -10.44
CA ARG A 216 -7.73 13.37 -10.35
C ARG A 216 -8.29 13.46 -8.93
N PHE A 217 -7.48 13.17 -7.92
CA PHE A 217 -7.93 13.32 -6.54
C PHE A 217 -8.18 14.79 -6.19
N SER A 218 -7.31 15.70 -6.60
CA SER A 218 -7.50 17.14 -6.41
C SER A 218 -8.78 17.67 -7.07
N GLU A 219 -9.12 17.19 -8.27
CA GLU A 219 -10.37 17.51 -8.96
C GLU A 219 -11.60 16.98 -8.21
N ASN A 220 -11.52 15.76 -7.68
CA ASN A 220 -12.60 15.18 -6.88
C ASN A 220 -12.88 16.00 -5.61
N LEU A 221 -11.84 16.50 -4.94
CA LEU A 221 -11.98 17.29 -3.70
C LEU A 221 -12.87 18.53 -3.89
N VAL A 222 -12.78 19.18 -5.05
CA VAL A 222 -13.53 20.42 -5.32
C VAL A 222 -14.95 20.18 -5.85
N ALA A 223 -15.28 18.95 -6.24
CA ALA A 223 -16.53 18.62 -6.95
C ALA A 223 -17.80 19.05 -6.20
N PHE A 224 -17.81 18.94 -4.87
CA PHE A 224 -18.96 19.32 -4.03
C PHE A 224 -18.71 20.56 -3.15
N GLY A 225 -17.52 21.17 -3.23
CA GLY A 225 -17.15 22.34 -2.42
C GLY A 225 -17.08 22.10 -0.91
N SER A 226 -17.15 20.84 -0.46
CA SER A 226 -17.26 20.47 0.95
C SER A 226 -15.95 20.06 1.62
N ASN A 227 -14.87 19.98 0.86
CA ASN A 227 -13.56 19.51 1.32
C ASN A 227 -12.56 20.66 1.49
N GLU A 228 -13.04 21.84 1.88
CA GLU A 228 -12.18 22.96 2.26
C GLU A 228 -11.24 22.53 3.39
N GLY A 229 -9.95 22.85 3.26
CA GLY A 229 -8.91 22.41 4.20
C GLY A 229 -8.35 21.01 3.93
N VAL A 230 -8.67 20.39 2.79
CA VAL A 230 -7.98 19.19 2.28
C VAL A 230 -7.35 19.49 0.93
N ARG A 231 -6.10 19.09 0.72
CA ARG A 231 -5.42 19.32 -0.57
C ARG A 231 -4.42 18.23 -0.94
N VAL A 232 -3.95 18.32 -2.18
CA VAL A 232 -2.87 17.53 -2.77
C VAL A 232 -1.82 18.52 -3.29
N PRO A 233 -0.51 18.19 -3.23
CA PRO A 233 0.52 19.05 -3.82
C PRO A 233 0.29 19.27 -5.31
N GLU A 234 0.51 20.48 -5.80
CA GLU A 234 0.43 20.78 -7.24
C GLU A 234 1.52 20.02 -8.01
N VAL A 235 1.17 19.40 -9.15
CA VAL A 235 2.14 18.73 -10.03
C VAL A 235 2.72 19.73 -11.03
N HIS A 236 4.05 19.83 -11.10
CA HIS A 236 4.73 20.64 -12.11
C HIS A 236 5.08 19.81 -13.35
N TRP A 237 4.11 19.64 -14.26
CA TRP A 237 4.21 18.78 -15.45
C TRP A 237 5.42 19.04 -16.35
N ARG A 238 5.86 20.29 -16.46
CA ARG A 238 7.05 20.64 -17.26
C ARG A 238 8.32 19.93 -16.78
N TYR A 239 8.38 19.55 -15.51
CA TYR A 239 9.50 18.87 -14.87
C TYR A 239 9.13 17.43 -14.45
N THR A 240 8.05 16.88 -14.99
CA THR A 240 7.57 15.52 -14.69
C THR A 240 7.67 14.63 -15.93
N THR A 241 8.17 13.41 -15.71
CA THR A 241 8.40 12.37 -16.70
C THR A 241 8.05 11.01 -16.07
N GLN A 242 8.26 9.91 -16.79
CA GLN A 242 8.04 8.57 -16.21
C GLN A 242 8.94 8.28 -15.00
N ARG A 243 10.09 8.95 -14.87
CA ARG A 243 11.11 8.65 -13.85
C ARG A 243 11.47 9.81 -12.93
N VAL A 244 10.91 10.98 -13.17
CA VAL A 244 11.05 12.17 -12.33
C VAL A 244 9.66 12.74 -12.11
N LEU A 245 9.24 12.91 -10.87
CA LEU A 245 8.01 13.61 -10.49
C LEU A 245 8.41 14.88 -9.75
N THR A 246 7.99 16.03 -10.26
CA THR A 246 8.19 17.32 -9.60
C THR A 246 6.84 17.84 -9.14
N MET A 247 6.72 18.17 -7.86
CA MET A 247 5.50 18.67 -7.25
C MET A 247 5.80 19.76 -6.21
N GLU A 248 4.79 20.54 -5.87
CA GLU A 248 4.83 21.55 -4.81
C GLU A 248 5.45 20.98 -3.54
N ARG A 249 6.32 21.76 -2.91
CA ARG A 249 6.85 21.41 -1.60
C ARG A 249 5.91 21.85 -0.51
N ILE A 250 5.40 20.88 0.23
CA ILE A 250 4.57 21.13 1.40
C ILE A 250 5.46 21.18 2.64
N HIS A 251 5.24 22.19 3.48
CA HIS A 251 5.86 22.34 4.79
C HIS A 251 4.82 22.04 5.85
N GLY A 252 5.14 21.19 6.82
CA GLY A 252 4.19 20.73 7.81
C GLY A 252 4.71 19.60 8.67
N HIS A 253 3.79 18.97 9.40
CA HIS A 253 4.07 17.87 10.32
C HIS A 253 3.24 16.65 9.95
N SER A 254 3.82 15.46 10.06
CA SER A 254 3.10 14.21 9.83
C SER A 254 1.89 14.11 10.75
N ILE A 255 0.80 13.51 10.26
CA ILE A 255 -0.46 13.39 11.01
C ILE A 255 -0.31 12.66 12.37
N ASP A 256 0.73 11.83 12.56
CA ASP A 256 0.98 11.13 13.82
C ASP A 256 2.00 11.81 14.74
N ASP A 257 2.51 12.99 14.38
CA ASP A 257 3.35 13.84 15.24
C ASP A 257 2.49 14.64 16.23
N THR A 258 1.83 13.93 17.13
CA THR A 258 0.91 14.53 18.11
C THR A 258 1.61 15.53 19.03
N GLY A 259 2.90 15.35 19.30
CA GLY A 259 3.66 16.25 20.17
C GLY A 259 3.75 17.66 19.58
N THR A 260 4.11 17.76 18.30
CA THR A 260 4.16 19.06 17.62
C THR A 260 2.78 19.58 17.26
N LEU A 261 1.88 18.72 16.78
CA LEU A 261 0.52 19.12 16.38
C LEU A 261 -0.32 19.63 17.57
N SER A 262 -0.17 19.06 18.77
CA SER A 262 -0.92 19.55 19.94
C SER A 262 -0.52 20.98 20.34
N GLY A 263 0.68 21.42 19.96
CA GLY A 263 1.19 22.76 20.23
C GLY A 263 0.86 23.80 19.15
N SER A 264 0.29 23.40 18.00
CA SER A 264 0.06 24.30 16.87
C SER A 264 -1.17 25.20 17.02
N GLY A 265 -2.10 24.84 17.91
CA GLY A 265 -3.38 25.54 18.09
C GLY A 265 -4.43 25.21 17.02
N PHE A 266 -4.16 24.25 16.13
CA PHE A 266 -5.14 23.77 15.16
C PHE A 266 -6.20 22.86 15.80
N ASP A 267 -7.41 22.87 15.24
CA ASP A 267 -8.47 21.93 15.59
C ASP A 267 -8.19 20.58 14.92
N LEU A 268 -7.37 19.75 15.57
CA LEU A 268 -6.97 18.44 15.06
C LEU A 268 -8.17 17.50 14.81
N PRO A 269 -9.20 17.45 15.68
CA PRO A 269 -10.42 16.72 15.38
C PRO A 269 -11.10 17.15 14.07
N GLU A 270 -11.25 18.46 13.85
CA GLU A 270 -11.88 18.98 12.64
C GLU A 270 -11.03 18.73 11.37
N ILE A 271 -9.70 18.83 11.47
CA ILE A 271 -8.78 18.46 10.38
C ILE A 271 -8.96 16.99 10.00
N LEU A 272 -8.95 16.09 10.99
CA LEU A 272 -9.14 14.66 10.73
C LEU A 272 -10.50 14.39 10.10
N LYS A 273 -11.55 15.06 10.59
CA LYS A 273 -12.91 14.94 10.04
C LYS A 273 -12.99 15.29 8.57
N ARG A 274 -12.37 16.41 8.17
CA ARG A 274 -12.30 16.83 6.77
C ARG A 274 -11.57 15.78 5.93
N GLY A 275 -10.47 15.24 6.44
CA GLY A 275 -9.70 14.18 5.79
C GLY A 275 -10.50 12.89 5.55
N VAL A 276 -11.14 12.37 6.60
CA VAL A 276 -11.98 11.17 6.52
C VAL A 276 -13.13 11.41 5.53
N ARG A 277 -13.79 12.55 5.62
CA ARG A 277 -14.88 12.92 4.70
C ARG A 277 -14.41 12.94 3.25
N ALA A 278 -13.32 13.65 2.96
CA ALA A 278 -12.76 13.74 1.62
C ALA A 278 -12.37 12.37 1.05
N TRP A 279 -11.80 11.51 1.88
CA TRP A 279 -11.46 10.14 1.49
C TRP A 279 -12.70 9.29 1.23
N MET A 280 -13.72 9.37 2.10
CA MET A 280 -14.98 8.65 1.96
C MET A 280 -15.75 9.09 0.71
N GLU A 281 -15.76 10.39 0.42
CA GLU A 281 -16.32 10.93 -0.81
C GLU A 281 -15.58 10.39 -2.04
N GLY A 282 -14.24 10.41 -2.02
CA GLY A 282 -13.41 9.79 -3.05
C GLY A 282 -13.81 8.33 -3.30
N ALA A 283 -13.91 7.53 -2.24
CA ALA A 283 -14.24 6.12 -2.35
C ALA A 283 -15.69 5.88 -2.82
N LEU A 284 -16.67 6.46 -2.14
CA LEU A 284 -18.08 6.09 -2.30
C LEU A 284 -18.77 6.82 -3.46
N GLU A 285 -18.42 8.08 -3.69
CA GLU A 285 -19.05 8.90 -4.71
C GLU A 285 -18.28 8.78 -6.04
N HIS A 286 -16.99 9.09 -6.00
CA HIS A 286 -16.14 9.11 -7.19
C HIS A 286 -15.62 7.72 -7.58
N GLY A 287 -15.67 6.75 -6.66
CA GLY A 287 -15.08 5.43 -6.85
C GLY A 287 -13.55 5.44 -6.84
N PHE A 288 -12.91 6.57 -6.61
CA PHE A 288 -11.45 6.73 -6.70
C PHE A 288 -10.91 7.29 -5.39
N PHE A 289 -10.03 6.53 -4.74
CA PHE A 289 -9.57 6.86 -3.39
C PHE A 289 -8.09 6.58 -3.19
N HIS A 290 -7.52 7.28 -2.20
CA HIS A 290 -6.14 7.07 -1.78
C HIS A 290 -5.98 5.71 -1.10
N GLY A 291 -5.13 4.84 -1.64
CA GLY A 291 -5.01 3.44 -1.23
C GLY A 291 -3.94 3.17 -0.17
N ASP A 292 -3.28 4.21 0.37
CA ASP A 292 -2.30 4.05 1.45
C ASP A 292 -2.17 5.30 2.33
N VAL A 293 -3.12 5.54 3.23
CA VAL A 293 -3.18 6.75 4.08
C VAL A 293 -2.36 6.60 5.38
N HIS A 294 -1.22 5.92 5.32
CA HIS A 294 -0.34 5.78 6.49
C HIS A 294 0.30 7.13 6.86
N ALA A 295 0.91 7.24 8.04
CA ALA A 295 1.35 8.53 8.58
C ALA A 295 2.35 9.28 7.69
N GLY A 296 3.21 8.56 6.96
CA GLY A 296 4.12 9.16 5.97
C GLY A 296 3.45 9.81 4.74
N ASN A 297 2.17 9.52 4.49
CA ASN A 297 1.41 9.99 3.32
C ASN A 297 0.33 11.01 3.71
N LEU A 298 0.23 11.37 4.98
CA LEU A 298 -0.68 12.39 5.48
C LEU A 298 0.09 13.42 6.32
N MET A 299 -0.08 14.68 5.97
CA MET A 299 0.60 15.78 6.63
C MET A 299 -0.38 16.91 6.94
N VAL A 300 -0.22 17.57 8.08
CA VAL A 300 -0.89 18.85 8.36
C VAL A 300 0.08 19.96 7.98
N ASP A 301 -0.30 20.80 7.02
CA ASP A 301 0.54 21.91 6.57
C ASP A 301 0.56 23.07 7.59
N THR A 302 1.38 24.08 7.32
CA THR A 302 1.52 25.26 8.18
C THR A 302 0.26 26.13 8.29
N ASP A 303 -0.71 25.93 7.41
CA ASP A 303 -1.98 26.65 7.40
C ASP A 303 -3.12 25.84 8.04
N GLY A 304 -2.83 24.62 8.52
CA GLY A 304 -3.79 23.73 9.16
C GLY A 304 -4.63 22.92 8.15
N ASN A 305 -4.20 22.80 6.91
CA ASN A 305 -4.85 21.91 5.93
C ASN A 305 -4.29 20.49 6.04
N LEU A 306 -5.14 19.50 5.81
CA LEU A 306 -4.71 18.12 5.62
C LEU A 306 -4.25 17.89 4.19
N VAL A 307 -3.03 17.38 4.03
CA VAL A 307 -2.41 17.14 2.74
C VAL A 307 -2.16 15.65 2.51
N PHE A 308 -2.69 15.13 1.41
CA PHE A 308 -2.43 13.76 0.94
C PHE A 308 -1.17 13.76 0.07
N LEU A 309 -0.24 12.85 0.38
CA LEU A 309 1.04 12.67 -0.31
C LEU A 309 1.16 11.22 -0.84
N ASP A 310 2.01 11.01 -1.84
CA ASP A 310 2.31 9.70 -2.46
C ASP A 310 1.08 8.91 -2.94
N PHE A 311 0.67 9.18 -4.18
CA PHE A 311 -0.42 8.48 -4.85
C PHE A 311 0.04 7.21 -5.57
N GLY A 312 1.16 6.60 -5.13
CA GLY A 312 1.67 5.36 -5.70
C GLY A 312 0.72 4.17 -5.52
N ILE A 313 -0.17 4.23 -4.53
CA ILE A 313 -1.24 3.25 -4.31
C ILE A 313 -2.58 3.96 -4.28
N VAL A 314 -3.40 3.68 -5.29
CA VAL A 314 -4.79 4.16 -5.39
C VAL A 314 -5.74 2.99 -5.62
N GLY A 315 -6.99 3.16 -5.20
CA GLY A 315 -8.07 2.21 -5.43
C GLY A 315 -9.12 2.77 -6.38
N GLN A 316 -9.74 1.88 -7.17
CA GLN A 316 -10.85 2.21 -8.06
C GLN A 316 -12.00 1.22 -7.83
N LEU A 317 -13.08 1.67 -7.20
CA LEU A 317 -14.33 0.93 -7.10
C LEU A 317 -15.10 1.07 -8.42
N ASP A 318 -15.60 -0.05 -8.93
CA ASP A 318 -16.56 -0.07 -10.02
C ASP A 318 -17.97 0.27 -9.52
N ASP A 319 -18.89 0.58 -10.44
CA ASP A 319 -20.25 1.01 -10.08
C ASP A 319 -21.02 -0.06 -9.31
N ARG A 320 -20.72 -1.34 -9.58
CA ARG A 320 -21.30 -2.47 -8.86
C ARG A 320 -20.87 -2.47 -7.40
N THR A 321 -19.57 -2.36 -7.14
CA THR A 321 -19.00 -2.33 -5.78
C THR A 321 -19.46 -1.09 -5.03
N LYS A 322 -19.50 0.09 -5.68
CA LYS A 322 -20.05 1.31 -5.08
C LYS A 322 -21.50 1.15 -4.65
N SER A 323 -22.35 0.60 -5.52
CA SER A 323 -23.77 0.37 -5.20
C SER A 323 -23.94 -0.56 -4.01
N ILE A 324 -23.10 -1.58 -3.90
CA ILE A 324 -23.12 -2.53 -2.79
C ILE A 324 -22.74 -1.86 -1.48
N ILE A 325 -21.67 -1.05 -1.44
CA ILE A 325 -21.31 -0.32 -0.23
C ILE A 325 -22.38 0.73 0.12
N ARG A 326 -22.91 1.44 -0.87
CA ARG A 326 -23.95 2.46 -0.67
C ARG A 326 -25.25 1.88 -0.10
N ASN A 327 -25.59 0.64 -0.43
CA ASN A 327 -26.80 -0.02 0.08
C ASN A 327 -26.52 -0.78 1.39
N GLY A 328 -25.38 -1.48 1.47
CA GLY A 328 -25.04 -2.31 2.62
C GLY A 328 -24.57 -1.53 3.84
N LEU A 329 -23.88 -0.40 3.67
CA LEU A 329 -23.35 0.37 4.80
C LEU A 329 -24.48 1.04 5.62
N PRO A 330 -25.50 1.69 5.03
CA PRO A 330 -26.65 2.19 5.80
C PRO A 330 -27.44 1.07 6.47
N ALA A 331 -27.69 -0.05 5.77
CA ALA A 331 -28.38 -1.21 6.34
C ALA A 331 -27.64 -1.75 7.58
N LEU A 332 -26.30 -1.78 7.53
CA LEU A 332 -25.45 -2.20 8.65
C LEU A 332 -25.44 -1.20 9.81
N LEU A 333 -25.23 0.08 9.52
CA LEU A 333 -24.95 1.11 10.52
C LEU A 333 -26.21 1.73 11.13
N LEU A 334 -27.30 1.82 10.38
CA LEU A 334 -28.53 2.50 10.81
C LEU A 334 -29.61 1.51 11.24
N ASP A 335 -29.80 0.46 10.46
CA ASP A 335 -30.94 -0.45 10.61
C ASP A 335 -30.57 -1.74 11.33
N GLY A 336 -29.28 -2.07 11.46
CA GLY A 336 -28.82 -3.36 11.97
C GLY A 336 -29.32 -4.54 11.12
N ASP A 337 -29.62 -4.30 9.85
CA ASP A 337 -30.19 -5.27 8.93
C ASP A 337 -29.07 -6.12 8.31
N PHE A 338 -28.60 -7.08 9.10
CA PHE A 338 -27.55 -8.02 8.70
C PHE A 338 -27.99 -8.93 7.53
N ALA A 339 -29.30 -9.07 7.27
CA ALA A 339 -29.81 -9.85 6.15
C ALA A 339 -29.60 -9.12 4.82
N GLU A 340 -29.86 -7.81 4.77
CA GLU A 340 -29.60 -7.02 3.55
C GLU A 340 -28.09 -6.88 3.28
N VAL A 341 -27.26 -6.89 4.34
CA VAL A 341 -25.79 -6.94 4.23
C VAL A 341 -25.32 -8.29 3.67
N ALA A 342 -25.83 -9.40 4.20
CA ALA A 342 -25.53 -10.75 3.70
C ALA A 342 -25.93 -10.92 2.22
N LYS A 343 -27.10 -10.41 1.85
CA LYS A 343 -27.61 -10.40 0.48
C LYS A 343 -26.76 -9.52 -0.44
N SER A 344 -26.32 -8.35 0.02
CA SER A 344 -25.43 -7.46 -0.74
C SER A 344 -24.06 -8.10 -1.00
N ILE A 345 -23.53 -8.88 -0.05
CA ILE A 345 -22.31 -9.68 -0.20
C ILE A 345 -22.53 -10.84 -1.18
N TYR A 346 -23.71 -11.47 -1.16
CA TYR A 346 -24.09 -12.52 -2.12
C TYR A 346 -24.19 -11.99 -3.55
N ASP A 347 -24.83 -10.84 -3.73
CA ASP A 347 -24.99 -10.14 -5.02
C ASP A 347 -23.65 -9.68 -5.62
N LEU A 348 -22.55 -9.70 -4.85
CA LEU A 348 -21.19 -9.48 -5.32
C LEU A 348 -20.68 -10.62 -6.23
N GLY A 349 -21.37 -11.77 -6.28
CA GLY A 349 -20.99 -12.94 -7.08
C GLY A 349 -19.73 -13.64 -6.55
N ALA A 350 -19.37 -13.37 -5.29
CA ALA A 350 -18.17 -13.90 -4.66
C ALA A 350 -18.36 -15.30 -4.08
N VAL A 351 -19.59 -15.80 -4.04
CA VAL A 351 -19.91 -17.06 -3.36
C VAL A 351 -20.01 -18.19 -4.38
N LEU A 352 -19.19 -19.23 -4.21
CA LEU A 352 -19.17 -20.40 -5.11
C LEU A 352 -20.31 -21.41 -4.82
N ASN A 353 -21.01 -21.28 -3.69
CA ASN A 353 -22.12 -22.14 -3.26
C ASN A 353 -23.32 -21.34 -2.72
N PRO A 354 -24.56 -21.82 -2.79
CA PRO A 354 -25.70 -21.15 -2.16
C PRO A 354 -25.51 -21.11 -0.63
N ILE A 355 -25.44 -19.90 -0.08
CA ILE A 355 -25.33 -19.64 1.36
C ILE A 355 -26.71 -19.78 2.00
N ASP A 356 -26.75 -20.39 3.19
CA ASP A 356 -27.85 -20.20 4.13
C ASP A 356 -27.79 -18.75 4.65
N LEU A 357 -28.63 -17.88 4.07
CA LEU A 357 -28.66 -16.44 4.36
C LEU A 357 -28.87 -16.15 5.85
N ASP A 358 -29.58 -17.03 6.56
CA ASP A 358 -29.83 -16.89 7.99
C ASP A 358 -28.54 -17.11 8.79
N GLN A 359 -27.74 -18.11 8.41
CA GLN A 359 -26.44 -18.37 9.04
C GLN A 359 -25.43 -17.26 8.71
N ALA A 360 -25.40 -16.75 7.48
CA ALA A 360 -24.50 -15.64 7.13
C ALA A 360 -24.87 -14.33 7.83
N SER A 361 -26.18 -14.06 7.96
CA SER A 361 -26.68 -12.93 8.75
C SER A 361 -26.24 -13.04 10.22
N ALA A 362 -26.35 -14.23 10.81
CA ALA A 362 -25.90 -14.48 12.19
C ALA A 362 -24.37 -14.31 12.34
N ASP A 363 -23.58 -14.84 11.41
CA ASP A 363 -22.11 -14.70 11.41
C ASP A 363 -21.69 -13.23 11.28
N ILE A 364 -22.38 -12.44 10.43
CA ILE A 364 -22.13 -10.99 10.29
C ILE A 364 -22.52 -10.26 11.58
N ALA A 365 -23.65 -10.60 12.19
CA ALA A 365 -24.10 -10.01 13.44
C ALA A 365 -23.14 -10.29 14.61
N GLU A 366 -22.52 -11.47 14.65
CA GLU A 366 -21.51 -11.83 15.66
C GLU A 366 -20.25 -10.96 15.53
N ILE A 367 -19.85 -10.63 14.30
CA ILE A 367 -18.66 -9.80 14.03
C ILE A 367 -18.95 -8.32 14.24
N VAL A 368 -20.07 -7.84 13.71
CA VAL A 368 -20.37 -6.41 13.66
C VAL A 368 -21.11 -5.92 14.91
N GLY A 369 -21.86 -6.78 15.59
CA GLY A 369 -22.57 -6.44 16.82
C GLY A 369 -21.68 -5.82 17.91
N PRO A 370 -20.51 -6.41 18.24
CA PRO A 370 -19.57 -5.81 19.18
C PRO A 370 -18.99 -4.47 18.70
N ILE A 371 -18.85 -4.27 17.39
CA ILE A 371 -18.31 -3.04 16.79
C ILE A 371 -19.31 -1.89 16.94
N LEU A 372 -20.61 -2.15 16.76
CA LEU A 372 -21.66 -1.13 16.88
C LEU A 372 -21.99 -0.80 18.34
N ALA A 373 -21.69 -1.71 19.28
CA ALA A 373 -22.09 -1.59 20.69
C ALA A 373 -21.01 -1.00 21.62
N GLN A 374 -19.77 -0.84 21.16
CA GLN A 374 -18.64 -0.37 21.98
C GLN A 374 -18.02 0.93 21.44
N PRO A 375 -17.47 1.79 22.31
CA PRO A 375 -16.64 2.91 21.87
C PRO A 375 -15.45 2.42 21.05
N LEU A 376 -15.10 3.13 19.97
CA LEU A 376 -14.01 2.74 19.06
C LEU A 376 -12.65 2.55 19.74
N SER A 377 -12.44 3.17 20.89
CA SER A 377 -11.24 2.98 21.72
C SER A 377 -11.04 1.54 22.21
N GLN A 378 -12.09 0.72 22.26
CA GLN A 378 -12.08 -0.60 22.90
C GLN A 378 -12.17 -1.80 21.92
N ILE A 379 -12.43 -1.55 20.64
CA ILE A 379 -12.53 -2.60 19.64
C ILE A 379 -11.12 -3.02 19.18
N SER A 380 -10.91 -4.33 19.03
CA SER A 380 -9.69 -4.89 18.43
C SER A 380 -9.89 -5.03 16.92
N TYR A 381 -9.43 -4.06 16.16
CA TYR A 381 -9.71 -4.02 14.73
C TYR A 381 -8.87 -4.98 13.89
N GLY A 382 -7.71 -5.40 14.41
CA GLY A 382 -7.01 -6.57 13.88
C GLY A 382 -7.92 -7.81 13.94
N GLN A 383 -8.67 -7.97 15.04
CA GLN A 383 -9.63 -9.05 15.20
C GLN A 383 -10.81 -8.91 14.23
N VAL A 384 -11.35 -7.69 14.06
CA VAL A 384 -12.41 -7.41 13.06
C VAL A 384 -11.98 -7.81 11.65
N LEU A 385 -10.77 -7.42 11.24
CA LEU A 385 -10.25 -7.76 9.92
C LEU A 385 -10.02 -9.27 9.76
N ILE A 386 -9.50 -9.92 10.80
CA ILE A 386 -9.38 -11.39 10.85
C ILE A 386 -10.76 -12.04 10.73
N ASP A 387 -11.78 -11.50 11.39
CA ASP A 387 -13.11 -12.06 11.41
C ASP A 387 -13.83 -11.85 10.06
N ILE A 388 -13.67 -10.69 9.43
CA ILE A 388 -14.13 -10.42 8.05
C ILE A 388 -13.48 -11.41 7.07
N VAL A 389 -12.16 -11.63 7.17
CA VAL A 389 -11.46 -12.59 6.31
C VAL A 389 -11.87 -14.03 6.64
N ARG A 390 -12.12 -14.37 7.90
CA ARG A 390 -12.59 -15.69 8.34
C ARG A 390 -13.97 -16.01 7.76
N VAL A 391 -14.91 -15.07 7.84
CA VAL A 391 -16.24 -15.20 7.22
C VAL A 391 -16.12 -15.26 5.71
N GLY A 392 -15.30 -14.40 5.11
CA GLY A 392 -15.02 -14.47 3.68
C GLY A 392 -14.50 -15.85 3.24
N THR A 393 -13.55 -16.41 3.99
CA THR A 393 -12.99 -17.75 3.72
C THR A 393 -14.01 -18.86 3.92
N ARG A 394 -14.83 -18.78 4.99
CA ARG A 394 -15.90 -19.76 5.31
C ARG A 394 -16.92 -19.87 4.18
N TYR A 395 -17.25 -18.75 3.55
CA TYR A 395 -18.23 -18.68 2.47
C TYR A 395 -17.61 -18.69 1.07
N GLU A 396 -16.31 -18.97 0.97
CA GLU A 396 -15.53 -18.95 -0.28
C GLU A 396 -15.63 -17.62 -1.05
N VAL A 397 -15.96 -16.53 -0.34
CA VAL A 397 -16.04 -15.16 -0.83
C VAL A 397 -14.65 -14.66 -1.17
N ARG A 398 -14.39 -14.48 -2.47
CA ARG A 398 -13.22 -13.70 -2.91
C ARG A 398 -13.53 -12.22 -2.78
N LEU A 399 -13.10 -11.62 -1.67
CA LEU A 399 -13.18 -10.17 -1.48
C LEU A 399 -12.32 -9.45 -2.55
N PRO A 400 -12.89 -8.49 -3.30
CA PRO A 400 -12.13 -7.64 -4.19
C PRO A 400 -11.00 -6.94 -3.46
N ARG A 401 -9.85 -6.80 -4.13
CA ARG A 401 -8.65 -6.11 -3.61
C ARG A 401 -9.00 -4.72 -3.07
N GLU A 402 -9.90 -4.03 -3.75
CA GLU A 402 -10.32 -2.68 -3.42
C GLU A 402 -11.05 -2.59 -2.08
N LEU A 403 -11.85 -3.61 -1.72
CA LEU A 403 -12.49 -3.67 -0.40
C LEU A 403 -11.47 -3.88 0.72
N VAL A 404 -10.43 -4.66 0.47
CA VAL A 404 -9.30 -4.83 1.42
C VAL A 404 -8.56 -3.50 1.60
N LEU A 405 -8.34 -2.76 0.50
CA LEU A 405 -7.72 -1.43 0.56
C LEU A 405 -8.59 -0.44 1.35
N VAL A 406 -9.91 -0.44 1.14
CA VAL A 406 -10.85 0.39 1.91
C VAL A 406 -10.77 0.05 3.40
N ALA A 407 -10.87 -1.22 3.76
CA ALA A 407 -10.80 -1.67 5.15
C ALA A 407 -9.47 -1.28 5.80
N LYS A 408 -8.34 -1.45 5.10
CA LYS A 408 -7.01 -1.04 5.58
C LYS A 408 -6.95 0.47 5.89
N GLN A 409 -7.54 1.30 5.05
CA GLN A 409 -7.51 2.76 5.27
C GLN A 409 -8.34 3.17 6.47
N MET A 410 -9.49 2.53 6.70
CA MET A 410 -10.30 2.78 7.90
C MET A 410 -9.50 2.55 9.19
N LEU A 411 -8.64 1.53 9.23
CA LEU A 411 -7.76 1.26 10.38
C LEU A 411 -6.76 2.40 10.64
N TYR A 412 -6.22 3.01 9.57
CA TYR A 412 -5.33 4.16 9.73
C TYR A 412 -6.08 5.39 10.24
N PHE A 413 -7.25 5.69 9.66
CA PHE A 413 -8.05 6.83 10.11
C PHE A 413 -8.51 6.70 11.56
N GLU A 414 -8.86 5.49 11.99
CA GLU A 414 -9.18 5.22 13.39
C GLU A 414 -7.97 5.38 14.31
N ARG A 415 -6.77 4.94 13.90
CA ARG A 415 -5.53 5.22 14.63
C ARG A 415 -5.33 6.73 14.80
N TYR A 416 -5.57 7.52 13.75
CA TYR A 416 -5.49 8.98 13.86
C TYR A 416 -6.60 9.56 14.73
N ALA A 417 -7.81 9.01 14.70
CA ALA A 417 -8.89 9.41 15.61
C ALA A 417 -8.49 9.22 17.07
N LYS A 418 -7.88 8.08 17.42
CA LYS A 418 -7.37 7.84 18.79
C LYS A 418 -6.28 8.84 19.21
N LEU A 419 -5.49 9.32 18.25
CA LEU A 419 -4.38 10.24 18.50
C LEU A 419 -4.81 11.71 18.54
N MET A 420 -5.75 12.10 17.68
CA MET A 420 -6.11 13.50 17.40
C MET A 420 -7.49 13.88 17.94
N ALA A 421 -8.39 12.90 18.12
CA ALA A 421 -9.79 13.10 18.47
C ALA A 421 -10.30 11.96 19.39
N PRO A 422 -9.70 11.75 20.58
CA PRO A 422 -9.98 10.59 21.42
C PRO A 422 -11.43 10.53 21.94
N ASP A 423 -12.11 11.68 22.02
CA ASP A 423 -13.50 11.79 22.49
C ASP A 423 -14.54 11.70 21.35
N TRP A 424 -14.10 11.40 20.13
CA TRP A 424 -14.95 11.42 18.96
C TRP A 424 -15.72 10.09 18.82
N ASN A 425 -17.04 10.17 18.89
CA ASN A 425 -17.94 9.08 18.52
C ASN A 425 -18.26 9.21 17.02
N ILE A 426 -18.01 8.16 16.23
CA ILE A 426 -18.30 8.10 14.79
C ILE A 426 -19.81 8.21 14.53
#